data_AF-A0A3D5K4D7-F1
#
_entry.id   AF-A0A3D5K4D7-F1
#
_cell.length_a   1.000
_cell.length_b   1.000
_cell.length_c   1.000
_cell.angle_alpha   90.00
_cell.angle_beta   90.00
_cell.angle_gamma   90.00
#
_symmetry.space_group_name_H-M   'P 1'
#
loop_
_entity.id
_entity.type
_entity.pdbx_description
1 polymer ?
#
loop_
_entity_poly.entity_id
_entity_poly.type
_entity_poly.pdbx_seq_one_letter_code
_entity_poly.pdbx_strand_id
1 'polypeptide(L)'
;QAVRQAASEAARHADPDASAREHALDVLSVIESVLEDPGVIIAAQIHQMKGELVARLKMEGVEYEERMERLAEVEQPRPLKELLYGTFDVFRSHHPWVGTENVKPKAVARELYETGFDFRQYIEHHGLKRSEGTVLRYLGEAYKALVQTVPEDCRTEAIRDIEAWLGEMVRQVDSSLIDEWEKLRNPEDPSPEGKAADTGPERPDVTRNARAFKIMVRNEVFRWVQLLSRRRLDDHESLAEVPAVDDARRTGADVAEAIAPYWEEHSVLPTDSHARGGTFFVLDDSGGVGAARWPVVQTIADPKGHDEWVLEGQVDLEASREEGRAVVRLGAIRRL
;
A
#
# COMPACT_ATOMS: atom_id res chain seq x y z
N GLN A 1 -36.58 -19.59 -1.22
CA GLN A 1 -35.59 -20.60 -1.63
C GLN A 1 -34.52 -20.00 -2.55
N ALA A 2 -34.89 -19.33 -3.65
CA ALA A 2 -33.96 -18.62 -4.54
C ALA A 2 -33.08 -17.56 -3.84
N VAL A 3 -33.64 -16.75 -2.92
CA VAL A 3 -32.87 -15.76 -2.14
C VAL A 3 -31.87 -16.43 -1.18
N ARG A 4 -32.20 -17.60 -0.61
CA ARG A 4 -31.27 -18.37 0.25
C ARG A 4 -30.18 -19.06 -0.58
N GLN A 5 -30.50 -19.45 -1.81
CA GLN A 5 -29.55 -20.05 -2.74
C GLN A 5 -28.59 -19.00 -3.29
N ALA A 6 -29.09 -17.81 -3.67
CA ALA A 6 -28.28 -16.65 -4.04
C ALA A 6 -27.42 -16.13 -2.87
N ALA A 7 -27.96 -16.11 -1.65
CA ALA A 7 -27.17 -15.76 -0.45
C ALA A 7 -26.14 -16.84 -0.11
N SER A 8 -26.43 -18.12 -0.33
CA SER A 8 -25.47 -19.21 -0.16
C SER A 8 -24.41 -19.26 -1.25
N GLU A 9 -24.73 -18.86 -2.49
CA GLU A 9 -23.76 -18.73 -3.59
C GLU A 9 -22.90 -17.49 -3.38
N ALA A 10 -23.48 -16.35 -2.98
CA ALA A 10 -22.74 -15.16 -2.60
C ALA A 10 -21.82 -15.40 -1.39
N ALA A 11 -22.29 -16.14 -0.37
CA ALA A 11 -21.47 -16.52 0.79
C ALA A 11 -20.38 -17.56 0.46
N ARG A 12 -20.53 -18.34 -0.61
CA ARG A 12 -19.47 -19.25 -1.11
C ARG A 12 -18.41 -18.52 -1.95
N HIS A 13 -18.76 -17.38 -2.54
CA HIS A 13 -17.83 -16.48 -3.24
C HIS A 13 -17.25 -15.40 -2.33
N ALA A 14 -17.83 -15.18 -1.15
CA ALA A 14 -17.27 -14.31 -0.13
C ALA A 14 -16.03 -14.97 0.46
N ASP A 15 -14.87 -14.60 -0.06
CA ASP A 15 -13.57 -14.94 0.50
C ASP A 15 -13.52 -14.49 1.98
N PRO A 16 -13.46 -15.42 2.95
CA PRO A 16 -13.40 -15.08 4.38
C PRO A 16 -12.22 -14.15 4.70
N ASP A 17 -11.11 -14.26 3.96
CA ASP A 17 -9.94 -13.41 4.13
C ASP A 17 -10.21 -11.99 3.60
N ALA A 18 -11.00 -11.83 2.54
CA ALA A 18 -11.43 -10.52 2.05
C ALA A 18 -12.35 -9.82 3.07
N SER A 19 -13.31 -10.54 3.66
CA SER A 19 -14.18 -9.96 4.69
C SER A 19 -13.40 -9.57 5.95
N ALA A 20 -12.40 -10.36 6.35
CA ALA A 20 -11.56 -10.04 7.50
C ALA A 20 -10.68 -8.80 7.24
N ARG A 21 -10.15 -8.66 6.02
CA ARG A 21 -9.38 -7.48 5.60
C ARG A 21 -10.24 -6.22 5.57
N GLU A 22 -11.43 -6.27 4.97
CA GLU A 22 -12.34 -5.11 4.94
C GLU A 22 -12.70 -4.66 6.36
N HIS A 23 -13.00 -5.61 7.26
CA HIS A 23 -13.24 -5.30 8.65
C HIS A 23 -12.04 -4.60 9.33
N ALA A 24 -10.81 -5.03 9.04
CA ALA A 24 -9.62 -4.38 9.57
C ALA A 24 -9.43 -2.96 9.03
N LEU A 25 -9.75 -2.73 7.74
CA LEU A 25 -9.74 -1.40 7.13
C LEU A 25 -10.83 -0.47 7.67
N ASP A 26 -11.99 -1.03 8.00
CA ASP A 26 -13.07 -0.31 8.66
C ASP A 26 -12.63 0.14 10.06
N VAL A 27 -12.02 -0.75 10.85
CA VAL A 27 -11.45 -0.39 12.15
C VAL A 27 -10.40 0.71 12.01
N LEU A 28 -9.48 0.60 11.03
CA LEU A 28 -8.50 1.65 10.75
C LEU A 28 -9.18 2.98 10.39
N SER A 29 -10.27 2.95 9.62
CA SER A 29 -11.03 4.13 9.23
C SER A 29 -11.71 4.81 10.43
N VAL A 30 -12.24 4.01 11.37
CA VAL A 30 -12.75 4.54 12.65
C VAL A 30 -11.63 5.23 13.43
N ILE A 31 -10.45 4.61 13.52
CA ILE A 31 -9.28 5.20 14.18
C ILE A 31 -8.85 6.51 13.51
N GLU A 32 -8.72 6.55 12.19
CA GLU A 32 -8.34 7.76 11.45
C GLU A 32 -9.37 8.89 11.63
N SER A 33 -10.65 8.54 11.83
CA SER A 33 -11.73 9.52 11.99
C SER A 33 -11.63 10.37 13.26
N VAL A 34 -10.94 9.88 14.30
CA VAL A 34 -10.73 10.63 15.55
C VAL A 34 -9.40 11.37 15.60
N LEU A 35 -8.54 11.20 14.59
CA LEU A 35 -7.28 11.94 14.49
C LEU A 35 -7.50 13.34 13.92
N GLU A 36 -6.52 14.21 14.16
CA GLU A 36 -6.49 15.53 13.55
C GLU A 36 -6.33 15.46 12.03
N ASP A 37 -6.79 16.49 11.31
CA ASP A 37 -6.68 16.55 9.85
C ASP A 37 -5.25 16.91 9.44
N PRO A 38 -4.53 16.04 8.71
CA PRO A 38 -3.25 16.40 8.12
C PRO A 38 -3.50 17.20 6.83
N GLY A 39 -3.82 18.49 6.96
CA GLY A 39 -4.29 19.32 5.86
C GLY A 39 -3.42 19.29 4.59
N VAL A 40 -2.09 19.21 4.73
CA VAL A 40 -1.15 19.10 3.60
C VAL A 40 -1.31 17.77 2.85
N ILE A 41 -1.54 16.67 3.56
CA ILE A 41 -1.73 15.34 2.96
C ILE A 41 -3.06 15.28 2.24
N ILE A 42 -4.14 15.75 2.89
CA ILE A 42 -5.48 15.81 2.28
C ILE A 42 -5.47 16.67 1.01
N ALA A 43 -4.81 17.82 1.04
CA ALA A 43 -4.67 18.67 -0.15
C ALA A 43 -3.94 17.97 -1.29
N ALA A 44 -2.90 17.18 -0.98
CA ALA A 44 -2.15 16.41 -1.98
C ALA A 44 -2.98 15.28 -2.59
N GLN A 45 -3.74 14.54 -1.78
CA GLN A 45 -4.68 13.51 -2.26
C GLN A 45 -5.71 14.09 -3.22
N ILE A 46 -6.34 15.21 -2.84
CA ILE A 46 -7.31 15.91 -3.69
C ILE A 46 -6.64 16.39 -4.98
N HIS A 47 -5.42 16.93 -4.92
CA HIS A 47 -4.68 17.36 -6.10
C HIS A 47 -4.43 16.19 -7.06
N GLN A 48 -4.00 15.04 -6.54
CA GLN A 48 -3.76 13.83 -7.32
C GLN A 48 -5.04 13.33 -7.99
N MET A 49 -6.13 13.21 -7.22
CA MET A 49 -7.44 12.81 -7.75
C MET A 49 -7.96 13.76 -8.84
N LYS A 50 -7.77 15.07 -8.66
CA LYS A 50 -8.09 16.09 -9.68
C LYS A 50 -7.24 15.91 -10.94
N GLY A 51 -5.95 15.63 -10.79
CA GLY A 51 -5.04 15.35 -11.90
C GLY A 51 -5.51 14.17 -12.75
N GLU A 52 -5.86 13.06 -12.10
CA GLU A 52 -6.38 11.86 -12.75
C GLU A 52 -7.74 12.11 -13.43
N LEU A 53 -8.63 12.83 -12.76
CA LEU A 53 -9.93 13.20 -13.32
C LEU A 53 -9.77 14.09 -14.56
N VAL A 54 -8.91 15.11 -14.52
CA VAL A 54 -8.64 15.96 -15.69
C VAL A 54 -8.10 15.15 -16.86
N ALA A 55 -7.14 14.26 -16.60
CA ALA A 55 -6.57 13.41 -17.64
C ALA A 55 -7.64 12.52 -18.30
N ARG A 56 -8.52 11.92 -17.49
CA ARG A 56 -9.64 11.11 -17.96
C ARG A 56 -10.64 11.92 -18.79
N LEU A 57 -11.11 13.04 -18.26
CA LEU A 57 -12.10 13.89 -18.95
C LEU A 57 -11.53 14.49 -20.26
N LYS A 58 -10.20 14.71 -20.34
CA LYS A 58 -9.53 15.08 -21.59
C LYS A 58 -9.62 13.98 -22.64
N MET A 59 -9.37 12.73 -22.25
CA MET A 59 -9.46 11.58 -23.16
C MET A 59 -10.90 11.33 -23.63
N GLU A 60 -11.88 11.58 -22.76
CA GLU A 60 -13.31 11.50 -23.06
C GLU A 60 -13.83 12.67 -23.91
N GLY A 61 -13.02 13.71 -24.13
CA GLY A 61 -13.40 14.87 -24.95
C GLY A 61 -14.38 15.83 -24.26
N VAL A 62 -14.43 15.85 -22.92
CA VAL A 62 -15.34 16.72 -22.15
C VAL A 62 -14.91 18.19 -22.22
N GLU A 63 -15.90 19.07 -22.36
CA GLU A 63 -15.70 20.52 -22.48
C GLU A 63 -15.03 21.12 -21.24
N TYR A 64 -14.32 22.24 -21.43
CA TYR A 64 -13.56 22.87 -20.35
C TYR A 64 -14.43 23.28 -19.15
N GLU A 65 -15.57 23.93 -19.38
CA GLU A 65 -16.45 24.39 -18.31
C GLU A 65 -16.98 23.23 -17.47
N GLU A 66 -17.47 22.18 -18.11
CA GLU A 66 -17.95 20.96 -17.44
C GLU A 66 -16.82 20.26 -16.67
N ARG A 67 -15.58 20.24 -17.19
CA ARG A 67 -14.43 19.74 -16.43
C ARG A 67 -14.20 20.53 -15.16
N MET A 68 -14.27 21.86 -15.23
CA MET A 68 -14.06 22.72 -14.06
C MET A 68 -15.13 22.51 -12.98
N GLU A 69 -16.38 22.31 -13.38
CA GLU A 69 -17.49 21.95 -12.48
C GLU A 69 -17.22 20.62 -11.78
N ARG A 70 -16.93 19.55 -12.54
CA ARG A 70 -16.62 18.22 -11.97
C ARG A 70 -15.40 18.24 -11.04
N LEU A 71 -14.39 19.05 -11.34
CA LEU A 71 -13.20 19.19 -10.48
C LEU A 71 -13.47 19.95 -9.18
N ALA A 72 -14.49 20.82 -9.15
CA ALA A 72 -14.87 21.52 -7.93
C ALA A 72 -15.48 20.58 -6.89
N GLU A 73 -16.14 19.51 -7.34
CA GLU A 73 -16.78 18.49 -6.50
C GLU A 73 -15.82 17.42 -5.95
N VAL A 74 -14.57 17.39 -6.43
CA VAL A 74 -13.60 16.39 -5.94
C VAL A 74 -13.21 16.69 -4.50
N GLU A 75 -13.59 15.77 -3.62
CA GLU A 75 -13.24 15.73 -2.21
C GLU A 75 -12.37 14.52 -1.89
N GLN A 76 -11.71 14.55 -0.73
CA GLN A 76 -10.92 13.43 -0.24
C GLN A 76 -11.78 12.19 0.08
N PRO A 77 -11.21 10.97 0.04
CA PRO A 77 -11.89 9.78 0.50
C PRO A 77 -12.29 9.89 1.98
N ARG A 78 -13.54 9.52 2.28
CA ARG A 78 -14.11 9.52 3.64
C ARG A 78 -14.81 8.18 3.90
N PRO A 79 -14.05 7.10 4.13
CA PRO A 79 -14.63 5.79 4.40
C PRO A 79 -15.56 5.85 5.60
N LEU A 80 -16.65 5.07 5.55
CA LEU A 80 -17.65 4.99 6.63
C LEU A 80 -18.29 6.33 7.03
N LYS A 81 -18.23 7.37 6.19
CA LYS A 81 -18.71 8.72 6.51
C LYS A 81 -20.12 8.73 7.12
N GLU A 82 -21.08 8.10 6.45
CA GLU A 82 -22.48 8.06 6.87
C GLU A 82 -22.65 7.32 8.21
N LEU A 83 -21.95 6.19 8.36
CA LEU A 83 -21.98 5.39 9.59
C LEU A 83 -21.36 6.15 10.77
N LEU A 84 -20.20 6.78 10.55
CA LEU A 84 -19.45 7.51 11.56
C LEU A 84 -20.23 8.72 12.05
N TYR A 85 -20.77 9.55 11.14
CA TYR A 85 -21.60 10.68 11.54
C TYR A 85 -22.88 10.23 12.25
N GLY A 86 -23.58 9.22 11.72
CA GLY A 86 -24.79 8.71 12.35
C GLY A 86 -24.53 8.17 13.77
N THR A 87 -23.45 7.41 13.95
CA THR A 87 -23.07 6.85 15.26
C THR A 87 -22.62 7.94 16.21
N PHE A 88 -21.84 8.91 15.74
CA PHE A 88 -21.35 10.01 16.56
C PHE A 88 -22.47 10.96 16.99
N ASP A 89 -23.48 11.21 16.14
CA ASP A 89 -24.65 12.01 16.52
C ASP A 89 -25.46 11.33 17.64
N VAL A 90 -25.63 10.01 17.59
CA VAL A 90 -26.25 9.23 18.67
C VAL A 90 -25.39 9.27 19.93
N PHE A 91 -24.07 9.17 19.81
CA PHE A 91 -23.17 9.31 20.97
C PHE A 91 -23.32 10.70 21.61
N ARG A 92 -23.25 11.77 20.80
CA ARG A 92 -23.35 13.16 21.23
C ARG A 92 -24.68 13.48 21.91
N SER A 93 -25.79 12.86 21.48
CA SER A 93 -27.09 13.04 22.15
C SER A 93 -27.11 12.54 23.59
N HIS A 94 -26.23 11.58 23.93
CA HIS A 94 -26.10 11.01 25.28
C HIS A 94 -24.92 11.60 26.08
N HIS A 95 -24.02 12.35 25.43
CA HIS A 95 -22.79 12.88 26.04
C HIS A 95 -22.64 14.40 25.76
N PRO A 96 -23.42 15.28 26.45
CA PRO A 96 -23.50 16.71 26.13
C PRO A 96 -22.18 17.49 26.28
N TRP A 97 -21.19 16.96 27.00
CA TRP A 97 -19.89 17.60 27.21
C TRP A 97 -18.97 17.56 25.99
N VAL A 98 -19.29 16.78 24.96
CA VAL A 98 -18.54 16.71 23.68
C VAL A 98 -18.56 18.07 22.95
N GLY A 99 -19.54 18.92 23.24
CA GLY A 99 -19.60 20.28 22.71
C GLY A 99 -19.72 20.30 21.19
N THR A 100 -18.78 20.97 20.53
CA THR A 100 -18.72 21.15 19.07
C THR A 100 -17.74 20.22 18.37
N GLU A 101 -17.07 19.33 19.10
CA GLU A 101 -16.16 18.36 18.48
C GLU A 101 -16.94 17.35 17.63
N ASN A 102 -16.34 16.92 16.52
CA ASN A 102 -16.92 15.95 15.62
C ASN A 102 -15.84 15.04 15.05
N VAL A 103 -16.24 13.85 14.63
CA VAL A 103 -15.37 12.95 13.87
C VAL A 103 -15.06 13.56 12.50
N LYS A 104 -13.86 13.29 12.02
CA LYS A 104 -13.31 13.78 10.77
C LYS A 104 -12.95 12.56 9.91
N PRO A 105 -13.90 11.85 9.28
CA PRO A 105 -13.57 10.69 8.45
C PRO A 105 -12.56 11.08 7.37
N LYS A 106 -11.51 10.27 7.21
CA LYS A 106 -10.44 10.44 6.22
C LYS A 106 -9.74 9.10 6.00
N ALA A 107 -8.94 8.99 4.95
CA ALA A 107 -8.12 7.81 4.66
C ALA A 107 -6.71 8.25 4.26
N VAL A 108 -5.74 8.06 5.13
CA VAL A 108 -4.32 8.29 4.85
C VAL A 108 -3.54 7.00 5.08
N ALA A 109 -3.61 6.44 6.28
CA ALA A 109 -3.06 5.12 6.58
C ALA A 109 -3.82 4.02 5.84
N ARG A 110 -5.17 4.14 5.72
CA ARG A 110 -5.97 3.23 4.90
C ARG A 110 -5.58 3.29 3.43
N GLU A 111 -5.45 4.47 2.85
CA GLU A 111 -5.03 4.62 1.45
C GLU A 111 -3.65 3.99 1.24
N LEU A 112 -2.69 4.28 2.12
CA LEU A 112 -1.34 3.70 2.06
C LEU A 112 -1.38 2.16 2.05
N TYR A 113 -2.23 1.55 2.88
CA TYR A 113 -2.39 0.10 2.93
C TYR A 113 -3.08 -0.45 1.66
N GLU A 114 -4.19 0.15 1.24
CA GLU A 114 -5.00 -0.28 0.08
C GLU A 114 -4.22 -0.16 -1.23
N THR A 115 -3.52 0.96 -1.42
CA THR A 115 -2.61 1.15 -2.57
C THR A 115 -1.43 0.20 -2.50
N GLY A 116 -1.00 -0.20 -1.30
CA GLY A 116 0.19 -1.03 -1.11
C GLY A 116 1.48 -0.26 -1.33
N PHE A 117 1.45 1.07 -1.29
CA PHE A 117 2.68 1.85 -1.38
C PHE A 117 3.54 1.65 -0.14
N ASP A 118 4.86 1.65 -0.34
CA ASP A 118 5.80 1.97 0.73
C ASP A 118 5.77 3.49 1.03
N PHE A 119 6.47 3.91 2.08
CA PHE A 119 6.50 5.32 2.47
C PHE A 119 7.05 6.22 1.37
N ARG A 120 8.16 5.84 0.71
CA ARG A 120 8.80 6.66 -0.33
C ARG A 120 7.91 6.79 -1.56
N GLN A 121 7.29 5.69 -1.96
CA GLN A 121 6.32 5.64 -3.05
C GLN A 121 5.12 6.55 -2.77
N TYR A 122 4.60 6.54 -1.54
CA TYR A 122 3.50 7.44 -1.15
C TYR A 122 3.91 8.91 -1.19
N ILE A 123 5.12 9.23 -0.72
CA ILE A 123 5.68 10.59 -0.79
C ILE A 123 5.84 11.04 -2.25
N GLU A 124 6.37 10.19 -3.12
CA GLU A 124 6.56 10.49 -4.52
C GLU A 124 5.22 10.65 -5.26
N HIS A 125 4.30 9.71 -5.07
CA HIS A 125 2.99 9.69 -5.70
C HIS A 125 2.20 10.97 -5.41
N HIS A 126 2.22 11.44 -4.17
CA HIS A 126 1.50 12.65 -3.74
C HIS A 126 2.35 13.93 -3.80
N GLY A 127 3.62 13.86 -4.21
CA GLY A 127 4.50 15.02 -4.28
C GLY A 127 4.85 15.64 -2.90
N LEU A 128 4.93 14.84 -1.85
CA LEU A 128 5.05 15.27 -0.45
C LEU A 128 6.49 15.41 0.07
N LYS A 129 7.50 15.53 -0.80
CA LYS A 129 8.94 15.57 -0.43
C LYS A 129 9.29 16.64 0.61
N ARG A 130 8.52 17.73 0.71
CA ARG A 130 8.73 18.81 1.72
C ARG A 130 7.88 18.62 2.98
N SER A 131 7.15 17.52 3.09
CA SER A 131 6.17 17.25 4.15
C SER A 131 6.25 15.82 4.65
N GLU A 132 7.37 15.12 4.40
CA GLU A 132 7.63 13.76 4.85
C GLU A 132 7.44 13.61 6.36
N GLY A 133 7.97 14.53 7.17
CA GLY A 133 7.77 14.52 8.62
C GLY A 133 6.31 14.69 9.05
N THR A 134 5.47 15.36 8.26
CA THR A 134 4.02 15.43 8.53
C THR A 134 3.34 14.10 8.26
N VAL A 135 3.74 13.41 7.18
CA VAL A 135 3.24 12.07 6.86
C VAL A 135 3.67 11.08 7.94
N LEU A 136 4.96 11.03 8.29
CA LEU A 136 5.46 10.13 9.32
C LEU A 136 4.80 10.38 10.68
N ARG A 137 4.64 11.64 11.09
CA ARG A 137 3.94 11.98 12.33
C ARG A 137 2.50 11.45 12.31
N TYR A 138 1.77 11.67 11.22
CA TYR A 138 0.39 11.19 11.10
C TYR A 138 0.31 9.66 11.15
N LEU A 139 1.17 8.94 10.41
CA LEU A 139 1.21 7.47 10.44
C LEU A 139 1.59 6.93 11.83
N GLY A 140 2.51 7.60 12.53
CA GLY A 140 2.84 7.29 13.91
C GLY A 140 1.69 7.53 14.89
N GLU A 141 0.89 8.58 14.69
CA GLU A 141 -0.35 8.84 15.44
C GLU A 141 -1.40 7.75 15.16
N ALA A 142 -1.60 7.37 13.90
CA ALA A 142 -2.51 6.30 13.52
C ALA A 142 -2.11 4.94 14.12
N TYR A 143 -0.82 4.59 14.06
CA TYR A 143 -0.29 3.39 14.72
C TYR A 143 -0.55 3.40 16.23
N LYS A 144 -0.19 4.48 16.92
CA LYS A 144 -0.41 4.61 18.37
C LYS A 144 -1.89 4.50 18.72
N ALA A 145 -2.76 5.16 17.97
CA ALA A 145 -4.20 5.12 18.19
C ALA A 145 -4.77 3.71 17.97
N LEU A 146 -4.31 2.98 16.94
CA LEU A 146 -4.69 1.59 16.69
C LEU A 146 -4.27 0.66 17.85
N VAL A 147 -3.04 0.82 18.35
CA VAL A 147 -2.52 0.04 19.49
C VAL A 147 -3.26 0.37 20.80
N GLN A 148 -3.64 1.63 21.03
CA GLN A 148 -4.20 2.05 22.31
C GLN A 148 -5.73 1.92 22.39
N THR A 149 -6.43 2.05 21.26
CA THR A 149 -7.90 2.22 21.26
C THR A 149 -8.63 0.91 20.96
N VAL A 150 -8.03 0.01 20.18
CA VAL A 150 -8.69 -1.26 19.81
C VAL A 150 -8.59 -2.26 20.96
N PRO A 151 -9.73 -2.74 21.51
CA PRO A 151 -9.74 -3.77 22.54
C PRO A 151 -9.16 -5.11 22.05
N GLU A 152 -8.51 -5.87 22.93
CA GLU A 152 -7.83 -7.14 22.56
C GLU A 152 -8.79 -8.20 22.01
N ASP A 153 -10.01 -8.26 22.53
CA ASP A 153 -11.07 -9.17 22.07
C ASP A 153 -11.58 -8.83 20.66
N CYS A 154 -11.39 -7.59 20.22
CA CYS A 154 -11.68 -7.14 18.85
C CYS A 154 -10.47 -7.26 17.91
N ARG A 155 -9.26 -7.61 18.39
CA ARG A 155 -8.08 -7.77 17.53
C ARG A 155 -8.11 -9.09 16.79
N THR A 156 -8.67 -9.06 15.59
CA THR A 156 -8.55 -10.16 14.62
C THR A 156 -7.13 -10.24 14.06
N GLU A 157 -6.79 -11.34 13.39
CA GLU A 157 -5.49 -11.46 12.73
C GLU A 157 -5.27 -10.37 11.66
N ALA A 158 -6.30 -10.02 10.90
CA ALA A 158 -6.19 -8.94 9.91
C ALA A 158 -5.89 -7.57 10.56
N ILE A 159 -6.39 -7.29 11.77
CA ILE A 159 -6.05 -6.07 12.50
C ILE A 159 -4.60 -6.12 13.01
N ARG A 160 -4.18 -7.28 13.54
CA ARG A 160 -2.78 -7.50 13.96
C ARG A 160 -1.80 -7.39 12.79
N ASP A 161 -2.22 -7.77 11.57
CA ASP A 161 -1.45 -7.57 10.34
C ASP A 161 -1.21 -6.08 10.05
N ILE A 162 -2.26 -5.27 10.06
CA ILE A 162 -2.15 -3.81 9.86
C ILE A 162 -1.30 -3.18 10.95
N GLU A 163 -1.51 -3.56 12.22
CA GLU A 163 -0.72 -3.06 13.35
C GLU A 163 0.77 -3.38 13.19
N ALA A 164 1.11 -4.64 12.91
CA ALA A 164 2.48 -5.06 12.74
C ALA A 164 3.15 -4.36 11.55
N TRP A 165 2.46 -4.27 10.41
CA TRP A 165 2.96 -3.60 9.21
C TRP A 165 3.16 -2.11 9.41
N LEU A 166 2.15 -1.39 9.94
CA LEU A 166 2.22 0.05 10.13
C LEU A 166 3.28 0.42 11.17
N GLY A 167 3.37 -0.35 12.26
CA GLY A 167 4.39 -0.18 13.28
C GLY A 167 5.80 -0.41 12.74
N GLU A 168 5.99 -1.42 11.88
CA GLU A 168 7.28 -1.68 11.24
C GLU A 168 7.66 -0.56 10.26
N MET A 169 6.73 -0.14 9.40
CA MET A 169 6.96 0.96 8.47
C MET A 169 7.40 2.23 9.20
N VAL A 170 6.68 2.64 10.25
CA VAL A 170 7.03 3.84 11.02
C VAL A 170 8.42 3.70 11.63
N ARG A 171 8.77 2.53 12.17
CA ARG A 171 10.09 2.26 12.77
C ARG A 171 11.23 2.38 11.75
N GLN A 172 11.04 1.84 10.55
CA GLN A 172 12.03 1.88 9.47
C GLN A 172 12.28 3.31 8.99
N VAL A 173 11.20 4.07 8.76
CA VAL A 173 11.29 5.45 8.27
C VAL A 173 11.89 6.36 9.33
N ASP A 174 11.47 6.25 10.60
CA ASP A 174 12.01 7.05 11.71
C ASP A 174 13.53 6.83 11.87
N SER A 175 13.99 5.58 11.84
CA SER A 175 15.43 5.26 11.84
C SER A 175 16.16 5.90 10.66
N SER A 176 15.59 5.82 9.45
CA SER A 176 16.22 6.38 8.26
C SER A 176 16.35 7.90 8.29
N LEU A 177 15.35 8.62 8.84
CA LEU A 177 15.38 10.07 8.98
C LEU A 177 16.39 10.50 10.04
N ILE A 178 16.54 9.73 11.13
CA ILE A 178 17.57 9.96 12.14
C ILE A 178 18.96 9.80 11.52
N ASP A 179 19.20 8.73 10.74
CA ASP A 179 20.48 8.52 10.04
C ASP A 179 20.82 9.69 9.10
N GLU A 180 19.84 10.19 8.35
CA GLU A 180 20.02 11.31 7.42
C GLU A 180 20.31 12.62 8.15
N TRP A 181 19.63 12.88 9.27
CA TRP A 181 19.93 14.03 10.13
C TRP A 181 21.34 13.97 10.72
N GLU A 182 21.80 12.79 11.16
CA GLU A 182 23.15 12.60 11.68
C GLU A 182 24.22 12.87 10.61
N LYS A 183 23.99 12.40 9.37
CA LYS A 183 24.88 12.68 8.22
C LYS A 183 24.94 14.16 7.87
N LEU A 184 23.82 14.88 7.92
CA LEU A 184 23.78 16.33 7.67
C LEU A 184 24.49 17.14 8.77
N ARG A 185 24.50 16.63 10.01
CA ARG A 185 25.19 17.27 11.14
C ARG A 185 26.71 17.09 11.09
N ASN A 186 27.20 15.99 10.50
CA ASN A 186 28.63 15.68 10.41
C ASN A 186 29.09 15.45 8.94
N PRO A 187 29.21 16.52 8.11
CA PRO A 187 29.61 16.37 6.70
C PRO A 187 31.07 15.94 6.49
N GLU A 188 31.92 16.01 7.52
CA GLU A 188 33.36 15.70 7.46
C GLU A 188 33.75 14.33 8.06
N ASP A 189 32.79 13.41 8.25
CA ASP A 189 33.10 12.03 8.59
C ASP A 189 32.94 11.15 7.34
N PRO A 190 33.92 11.15 6.41
CA PRO A 190 34.04 10.03 5.50
C PRO A 190 34.43 8.86 6.41
N SER A 191 33.65 7.79 6.46
CA SER A 191 34.16 6.54 7.02
C SER A 191 34.87 5.76 5.91
N PRO A 192 36.21 5.86 5.76
CA PRO A 192 37.01 4.77 5.25
C PRO A 192 37.55 4.01 6.47
N GLU A 193 37.20 2.75 6.57
CA GLU A 193 37.98 1.68 7.19
C GLU A 193 38.89 2.06 8.39
N GLY A 194 38.44 1.72 9.61
CA GLY A 194 39.38 1.36 10.67
C GLY A 194 39.63 2.40 11.76
N LYS A 195 38.58 2.79 12.49
CA LYS A 195 38.61 2.93 13.96
C LYS A 195 37.28 2.44 14.48
N ALA A 196 37.27 1.68 15.58
CA ALA A 196 36.09 1.07 16.16
C ALA A 196 34.90 2.05 16.15
N ALA A 197 34.00 1.84 15.19
CA ALA A 197 32.83 2.65 14.99
C ALA A 197 31.94 2.41 16.19
N ASP A 198 31.72 3.45 16.98
CA ASP A 198 30.55 3.54 17.83
C ASP A 198 29.36 3.40 16.89
N THR A 199 28.78 2.21 16.90
CA THR A 199 27.66 1.82 16.05
C THR A 199 26.51 2.78 16.34
N GLY A 200 26.30 3.76 15.45
CA GLY A 200 24.96 4.31 15.27
C GLY A 200 23.97 3.15 15.14
N PRO A 201 22.71 3.31 15.59
CA PRO A 201 21.77 2.20 15.60
C PRO A 201 21.70 1.62 14.18
N GLU A 202 22.22 0.41 14.00
CA GLU A 202 22.06 -0.35 12.77
C GLU A 202 20.57 -0.34 12.45
N ARG A 203 20.20 0.07 11.22
CA ARG A 203 18.79 0.17 10.83
C ARG A 203 18.07 -1.10 11.26
N PRO A 204 16.89 -1.00 11.89
CA PRO A 204 16.20 -2.19 12.37
C PRO A 204 16.03 -3.20 11.23
N ASP A 205 16.44 -4.45 11.45
CA ASP A 205 16.29 -5.48 10.42
C ASP A 205 14.80 -5.77 10.19
N VAL A 206 14.27 -5.29 9.06
CA VAL A 206 12.86 -5.44 8.66
C VAL A 206 12.44 -6.91 8.55
N THR A 207 13.37 -7.83 8.26
CA THR A 207 13.11 -9.26 8.09
C THR A 207 12.83 -9.97 9.41
N ARG A 208 13.18 -9.36 10.56
CA ARG A 208 12.91 -9.92 11.89
C ARG A 208 11.43 -9.89 12.25
N ASN A 209 10.69 -8.90 11.77
CA ASN A 209 9.24 -8.86 11.90
C ASN A 209 8.59 -9.59 10.72
N ALA A 210 8.66 -10.94 10.73
CA ALA A 210 8.22 -11.77 9.61
C ALA A 210 6.78 -11.48 9.15
N ARG A 211 5.88 -11.10 10.08
CA ARG A 211 4.50 -10.73 9.77
C ARG A 211 4.43 -9.46 8.92
N ALA A 212 5.04 -8.37 9.39
CA ALA A 212 5.10 -7.11 8.67
C ALA A 212 5.84 -7.27 7.33
N PHE A 213 6.96 -7.99 7.33
CA PHE A 213 7.78 -8.20 6.15
C PHE A 213 7.02 -8.94 5.04
N LYS A 214 6.26 -9.99 5.37
CA LYS A 214 5.40 -10.69 4.38
C LYS A 214 4.37 -9.76 3.74
N ILE A 215 3.80 -8.84 4.52
CA ILE A 215 2.85 -7.84 4.00
C ILE A 215 3.58 -6.87 3.06
N MET A 216 4.76 -6.40 3.43
CA MET A 216 5.59 -5.54 2.56
C MET A 216 5.95 -6.24 1.25
N VAL A 217 6.37 -7.52 1.31
CA VAL A 217 6.66 -8.31 0.10
C VAL A 217 5.42 -8.42 -0.79
N ARG A 218 4.26 -8.76 -0.22
CA ARG A 218 3.01 -8.87 -0.98
C ARG A 218 2.63 -7.55 -1.64
N ASN A 219 2.83 -6.43 -0.95
CA ASN A 219 2.58 -5.10 -1.48
C ASN A 219 3.49 -4.78 -2.69
N GLU A 220 4.80 -5.01 -2.53
CA GLU A 220 5.79 -4.76 -3.59
C GLU A 220 5.59 -5.65 -4.82
N VAL A 221 5.20 -6.91 -4.62
CA VAL A 221 4.89 -7.82 -5.73
C VAL A 221 3.58 -7.43 -6.41
N PHE A 222 2.53 -7.06 -5.65
CA PHE A 222 1.27 -6.62 -6.23
C PHE A 222 1.41 -5.28 -6.99
N ARG A 223 2.39 -4.46 -6.62
CA ARG A 223 2.74 -3.24 -7.38
C ARG A 223 3.09 -3.56 -8.84
N TRP A 224 3.65 -4.73 -9.14
CA TRP A 224 3.89 -5.14 -10.53
C TRP A 224 2.59 -5.22 -11.33
N VAL A 225 1.56 -5.83 -10.76
CA VAL A 225 0.21 -5.94 -11.34
C VAL A 225 -0.39 -4.54 -11.56
N GLN A 226 -0.23 -3.64 -10.58
CA GLN A 226 -0.73 -2.26 -10.66
C GLN A 226 -0.03 -1.42 -11.73
N LEU A 227 1.28 -1.59 -11.92
CA LEU A 227 2.03 -0.88 -12.96
C LEU A 227 1.64 -1.39 -14.35
N LEU A 228 1.52 -2.71 -14.53
CA LEU A 228 1.07 -3.29 -15.78
C LEU A 228 -0.35 -2.86 -16.15
N SER A 229 -1.27 -2.80 -15.17
CA SER A 229 -2.70 -2.54 -15.43
C SER A 229 -2.98 -1.20 -16.12
N ARG A 230 -2.14 -0.19 -15.87
CA ARG A 230 -2.29 1.16 -16.38
C ARG A 230 -1.86 1.31 -17.85
N ARG A 231 -1.10 0.35 -18.37
CA ARG A 231 -0.59 0.33 -19.77
C ARG A 231 0.15 1.61 -20.19
N ARG A 232 0.78 2.32 -19.25
CA ARG A 232 1.57 3.52 -19.55
C ARG A 232 3.04 3.13 -19.76
N LEU A 233 3.70 3.80 -20.69
CA LEU A 233 5.13 3.56 -20.97
C LEU A 233 5.98 3.81 -19.72
N ASP A 234 5.71 4.88 -18.97
CA ASP A 234 6.44 5.21 -17.74
C ASP A 234 6.29 4.11 -16.65
N ASP A 235 5.14 3.42 -16.59
CA ASP A 235 4.94 2.31 -15.66
C ASP A 235 5.74 1.06 -16.08
N HIS A 236 5.89 0.82 -17.39
CA HIS A 236 6.74 -0.25 -17.90
C HIS A 236 8.23 0.05 -17.67
N GLU A 237 8.66 1.30 -17.83
CA GLU A 237 10.03 1.71 -17.47
C GLU A 237 10.27 1.55 -15.96
N SER A 238 9.29 1.94 -15.12
CA SER A 238 9.36 1.72 -13.67
C SER A 238 9.51 0.24 -13.30
N LEU A 239 8.90 -0.68 -14.08
CA LEU A 239 9.08 -2.12 -13.89
C LEU A 239 10.45 -2.62 -14.37
N ALA A 240 10.99 -2.01 -15.43
CA ALA A 240 12.31 -2.35 -15.95
C ALA A 240 13.44 -1.93 -15.01
N GLU A 241 13.22 -0.92 -14.16
CA GLU A 241 14.13 -0.51 -13.09
C GLU A 241 14.16 -1.50 -11.91
N VAL A 242 13.13 -2.35 -11.76
CA VAL A 242 13.14 -3.43 -10.75
C VAL A 242 14.25 -4.41 -11.10
N PRO A 243 15.16 -4.74 -10.15
CA PRO A 243 16.25 -5.68 -10.42
C PRO A 243 15.72 -7.00 -10.96
N ALA A 244 16.31 -7.49 -12.04
CA ALA A 244 15.97 -8.80 -12.56
C ALA A 244 16.53 -9.91 -11.66
N VAL A 245 15.85 -11.07 -11.63
CA VAL A 245 16.30 -12.26 -10.90
C VAL A 245 17.66 -12.77 -11.39
N ASP A 246 17.91 -12.66 -12.69
CA ASP A 246 19.11 -13.09 -13.42
C ASP A 246 20.15 -11.96 -13.58
N ASP A 247 19.96 -10.83 -12.89
CA ASP A 247 20.79 -9.63 -13.00
C ASP A 247 20.86 -9.02 -14.43
N ALA A 248 19.98 -9.48 -15.34
CA ALA A 248 19.91 -8.93 -16.68
C ALA A 248 19.30 -7.52 -16.66
N ARG A 249 19.84 -6.65 -17.51
CA ARG A 249 19.23 -5.33 -17.73
C ARG A 249 17.98 -5.50 -18.59
N ARG A 250 16.87 -4.90 -18.17
CA ARG A 250 15.63 -4.80 -18.93
C ARG A 250 15.33 -3.35 -19.26
N THR A 251 14.51 -3.16 -20.28
CA THR A 251 13.93 -1.90 -20.72
C THR A 251 12.42 -1.96 -20.60
N GLY A 252 11.73 -0.82 -20.60
CA GLY A 252 10.27 -0.80 -20.64
C GLY A 252 9.70 -1.55 -21.85
N ALA A 253 10.45 -1.62 -22.96
CA ALA A 253 10.07 -2.40 -24.14
C ALA A 253 10.07 -3.90 -23.87
N ASP A 254 11.05 -4.43 -23.12
CA ASP A 254 11.10 -5.86 -22.77
C ASP A 254 9.91 -6.25 -21.88
N VAL A 255 9.53 -5.38 -20.93
CA VAL A 255 8.34 -5.57 -20.09
C VAL A 255 7.06 -5.53 -20.94
N ALA A 256 6.97 -4.57 -21.87
CA ALA A 256 5.83 -4.43 -22.77
C ALA A 256 5.64 -5.67 -23.66
N GLU A 257 6.73 -6.22 -24.19
CA GLU A 257 6.72 -7.44 -25.01
C GLU A 257 6.29 -8.65 -24.18
N ALA A 258 6.79 -8.78 -22.94
CA ALA A 258 6.46 -9.90 -22.06
C ALA A 258 4.97 -9.96 -21.67
N ILE A 259 4.33 -8.81 -21.43
CA ILE A 259 2.89 -8.75 -21.10
C ILE A 259 1.98 -8.69 -22.34
N ALA A 260 2.53 -8.44 -23.55
CA ALA A 260 1.74 -8.26 -24.76
C ALA A 260 0.71 -9.39 -25.03
N PRO A 261 1.05 -10.69 -24.89
CA PRO A 261 0.07 -11.74 -25.22
C PRO A 261 -1.10 -11.80 -24.22
N TYR A 262 -0.93 -11.34 -22.97
CA TYR A 262 -2.08 -11.16 -22.05
C TYR A 262 -3.09 -10.17 -22.62
N TRP A 263 -2.61 -9.06 -23.20
CA TRP A 263 -3.45 -8.01 -23.73
C TRP A 263 -4.11 -8.36 -25.08
N GLU A 264 -3.61 -9.36 -25.79
CA GLU A 264 -4.30 -9.95 -26.94
C GLU A 264 -5.56 -10.72 -26.51
N GLU A 265 -5.55 -11.32 -25.31
CA GLU A 265 -6.64 -12.17 -24.80
C GLU A 265 -7.62 -11.43 -23.86
N HIS A 266 -7.14 -10.41 -23.14
CA HIS A 266 -7.88 -9.71 -22.09
C HIS A 266 -7.80 -8.19 -22.26
N SER A 267 -8.92 -7.49 -22.05
CA SER A 267 -8.99 -6.02 -22.13
C SER A 267 -8.70 -5.32 -20.80
N VAL A 268 -8.75 -6.05 -19.68
CA VAL A 268 -8.62 -5.52 -18.33
C VAL A 268 -7.66 -6.38 -17.53
N LEU A 269 -6.85 -5.75 -16.70
CA LEU A 269 -6.01 -6.40 -15.69
C LEU A 269 -6.51 -5.88 -14.33
N PRO A 270 -7.33 -6.66 -13.61
CA PRO A 270 -7.92 -6.23 -12.35
C PRO A 270 -6.88 -5.94 -11.26
N THR A 271 -7.13 -4.90 -10.47
CA THR A 271 -6.29 -4.49 -9.33
C THR A 271 -7.11 -4.25 -8.07
N ASP A 272 -8.32 -4.82 -8.00
CA ASP A 272 -9.25 -4.65 -6.88
C ASP A 272 -8.90 -5.57 -5.70
N SER A 273 -9.74 -5.52 -4.64
CA SER A 273 -9.56 -6.33 -3.43
C SER A 273 -9.56 -7.84 -3.69
N HIS A 274 -10.25 -8.28 -4.76
CA HIS A 274 -10.26 -9.69 -5.18
C HIS A 274 -8.94 -10.07 -5.84
N ALA A 275 -8.43 -9.26 -6.78
CA ALA A 275 -7.14 -9.48 -7.42
C ALA A 275 -5.97 -9.50 -6.42
N ARG A 276 -6.11 -8.75 -5.32
CA ARG A 276 -5.16 -8.77 -4.19
C ARG A 276 -5.43 -9.91 -3.20
N GLY A 277 -6.32 -10.86 -3.50
CA GLY A 277 -6.69 -12.00 -2.65
C GLY A 277 -5.53 -12.93 -2.32
N GLY A 278 -5.62 -13.67 -1.20
CA GLY A 278 -4.54 -14.57 -0.75
C GLY A 278 -4.27 -15.71 -1.73
N THR A 279 -5.29 -16.11 -2.47
CA THR A 279 -5.22 -17.18 -3.48
C THR A 279 -4.34 -16.83 -4.67
N PHE A 280 -4.13 -15.55 -4.97
CA PHE A 280 -3.34 -15.09 -6.12
C PHE A 280 -1.88 -14.83 -5.78
N PHE A 281 -1.46 -15.06 -4.53
CA PHE A 281 -0.12 -14.74 -4.08
C PHE A 281 0.50 -15.93 -3.34
N VAL A 282 1.66 -16.38 -3.82
CA VAL A 282 2.43 -17.46 -3.20
C VAL A 282 3.83 -16.93 -2.89
N LEU A 283 4.23 -17.04 -1.62
CA LEU A 283 5.57 -16.76 -1.15
C LEU A 283 6.15 -18.05 -0.56
N ASP A 284 7.29 -18.50 -1.07
CA ASP A 284 8.04 -19.62 -0.51
C ASP A 284 9.11 -19.10 0.44
N ASP A 285 8.77 -19.04 1.72
CA ASP A 285 9.66 -18.65 2.81
C ASP A 285 10.23 -19.86 3.58
N SER A 286 10.15 -21.07 3.00
CA SER A 286 10.57 -22.32 3.66
C SER A 286 12.05 -22.36 4.03
N GLY A 287 12.90 -21.61 3.31
CA GLY A 287 14.31 -21.41 3.63
C GLY A 287 14.57 -20.55 4.88
N GLY A 288 13.54 -19.92 5.43
CA GLY A 288 13.63 -19.00 6.57
C GLY A 288 14.45 -17.74 6.28
N VAL A 289 14.64 -16.91 7.30
CA VAL A 289 15.39 -15.64 7.18
C VAL A 289 16.89 -15.84 6.89
N GLY A 290 17.42 -17.06 7.03
CA GLY A 290 18.81 -17.39 6.71
C GLY A 290 19.05 -17.67 5.21
N ALA A 291 18.00 -17.82 4.41
CA ALA A 291 18.12 -17.91 2.96
C ALA A 291 18.56 -16.57 2.36
N ALA A 292 19.18 -16.60 1.18
CA ALA A 292 19.48 -15.37 0.44
C ALA A 292 18.22 -14.79 -0.22
N ARG A 293 17.36 -15.67 -0.75
CA ARG A 293 16.19 -15.28 -1.53
C ARG A 293 14.99 -16.16 -1.25
N TRP A 294 13.78 -15.59 -1.32
CA TRP A 294 12.51 -16.32 -1.27
C TRP A 294 11.79 -16.25 -2.63
N PRO A 295 11.46 -17.38 -3.27
CA PRO A 295 10.63 -17.37 -4.47
C PRO A 295 9.26 -16.76 -4.21
N VAL A 296 8.77 -15.96 -5.15
CA VAL A 296 7.43 -15.37 -5.08
C VAL A 296 6.72 -15.46 -6.42
N VAL A 297 5.42 -15.72 -6.37
CA VAL A 297 4.55 -15.81 -7.54
C VAL A 297 3.29 -15.00 -7.28
N GLN A 298 2.95 -14.13 -8.22
CA GLN A 298 1.70 -13.39 -8.24
C GLN A 298 0.92 -13.76 -9.49
N THR A 299 -0.20 -14.43 -9.29
CA THR A 299 -1.15 -14.76 -10.34
C THR A 299 -1.99 -13.52 -10.68
N ILE A 300 -2.24 -13.29 -11.96
CA ILE A 300 -3.16 -12.26 -12.43
C ILE A 300 -4.57 -12.85 -12.37
N ALA A 301 -5.44 -12.23 -11.57
CA ALA A 301 -6.85 -12.57 -11.49
C ALA A 301 -7.57 -12.13 -12.78
N ASP A 302 -7.55 -12.97 -13.81
CA ASP A 302 -8.06 -12.59 -15.12
C ASP A 302 -9.61 -12.54 -15.11
N PRO A 303 -10.26 -11.68 -15.92
CA PRO A 303 -11.72 -11.52 -15.86
C PRO A 303 -12.55 -12.77 -16.20
N LYS A 304 -11.96 -13.78 -16.86
CA LYS A 304 -12.61 -15.05 -17.19
C LYS A 304 -12.42 -16.10 -16.08
N GLY A 305 -11.57 -15.81 -15.09
CA GLY A 305 -11.30 -16.66 -13.93
C GLY A 305 -10.55 -17.95 -14.27
N HIS A 306 -9.73 -17.93 -15.32
CA HIS A 306 -8.87 -19.07 -15.63
C HIS A 306 -7.56 -19.01 -14.83
N ASP A 307 -7.12 -17.80 -14.47
CA ASP A 307 -5.99 -17.46 -13.63
C ASP A 307 -4.68 -18.09 -14.12
N GLU A 308 -4.49 -18.06 -15.45
CA GLU A 308 -3.40 -18.75 -16.17
C GLU A 308 -2.11 -17.93 -16.27
N TRP A 309 -2.14 -16.65 -15.87
CA TRP A 309 -1.01 -15.74 -16.02
C TRP A 309 -0.36 -15.45 -14.69
N VAL A 310 0.97 -15.50 -14.66
CA VAL A 310 1.76 -15.30 -13.44
C VAL A 310 2.92 -14.33 -13.67
N LEU A 311 3.22 -13.56 -12.63
CA LEU A 311 4.46 -12.84 -12.45
C LEU A 311 5.30 -13.59 -11.42
N GLU A 312 6.46 -14.07 -11.85
CA GLU A 312 7.40 -14.79 -10.99
C GLU A 312 8.54 -13.87 -10.60
N GLY A 313 9.07 -14.05 -9.40
CA GLY A 313 10.21 -13.29 -8.93
C GLY A 313 10.84 -13.87 -7.68
N GLN A 314 11.71 -13.07 -7.05
CA GLN A 314 12.38 -13.42 -5.81
C GLN A 314 12.45 -12.24 -4.87
N VAL A 315 12.20 -12.46 -3.58
CA VAL A 315 12.53 -11.51 -2.52
C VAL A 315 14.04 -11.56 -2.27
N ASP A 316 14.70 -10.42 -2.27
CA ASP A 316 16.12 -10.31 -1.92
C ASP A 316 16.24 -9.94 -0.44
N LEU A 317 16.59 -10.92 0.41
CA LEU A 317 16.56 -10.72 1.86
C LEU A 317 17.70 -9.81 2.32
N GLU A 318 18.87 -9.90 1.72
CA GLU A 318 20.02 -9.06 2.06
C GLU A 318 19.72 -7.60 1.69
N ALA A 319 19.32 -7.33 0.45
CA ALA A 319 18.95 -5.99 0.02
C ALA A 319 17.76 -5.44 0.84
N SER A 320 16.83 -6.29 1.25
CA SER A 320 15.71 -5.87 2.10
C SER A 320 16.16 -5.37 3.48
N ARG A 321 17.18 -6.01 4.09
CA ARG A 321 17.77 -5.56 5.36
C ARG A 321 18.46 -4.22 5.22
N GLU A 322 19.25 -4.06 4.17
CA GLU A 322 20.00 -2.83 3.90
C GLU A 322 19.07 -1.64 3.64
N GLU A 323 18.01 -1.87 2.85
CA GLU A 323 17.07 -0.83 2.45
C GLU A 323 15.97 -0.55 3.49
N GLY A 324 15.77 -1.43 4.47
CA GLY A 324 14.71 -1.30 5.48
C GLY A 324 13.29 -1.44 4.92
N ARG A 325 13.14 -2.12 3.77
CA ARG A 325 11.86 -2.38 3.07
C ARG A 325 11.96 -3.68 2.30
N ALA A 326 10.84 -4.21 1.82
CA ALA A 326 10.88 -5.36 0.92
C ALA A 326 11.55 -4.98 -0.41
N VAL A 327 12.59 -5.72 -0.79
CA VAL A 327 13.22 -5.64 -2.10
C VAL A 327 12.87 -6.90 -2.87
N VAL A 328 12.17 -6.72 -3.99
CA VAL A 328 11.70 -7.81 -4.85
C VAL A 328 12.34 -7.69 -6.22
N ARG A 329 12.62 -8.84 -6.82
CA ARG A 329 13.29 -8.97 -8.11
C ARG A 329 12.33 -9.62 -9.08
N LEU A 330 12.07 -8.96 -10.20
CA LEU A 330 11.13 -9.48 -11.20
C LEU A 330 11.84 -10.54 -12.05
N GLY A 331 11.25 -11.73 -12.13
CA GLY A 331 11.75 -12.87 -12.90
C GLY A 331 11.13 -12.93 -14.29
N ALA A 332 9.89 -13.37 -14.39
CA ALA A 332 9.22 -13.58 -15.66
C ALA A 332 7.73 -13.21 -15.58
N ILE A 333 7.17 -12.78 -16.71
CA ILE A 333 5.73 -12.70 -16.94
C ILE A 333 5.41 -13.82 -17.94
N ARG A 334 4.60 -14.80 -17.54
CA ARG A 334 4.31 -15.95 -18.40
C ARG A 334 2.92 -16.54 -18.15
N ARG A 335 2.47 -17.32 -19.12
CA ARG A 335 1.34 -18.23 -18.97
C ARG A 335 1.80 -19.55 -18.32
N LEU A 336 0.94 -20.16 -17.52
CA LEU A 336 1.15 -21.45 -16.86
C LEU A 336 1.14 -22.64 -17.82
#